data_AF-A0A2V6FR44-F1
#
_entry.id   AF-A0A2V6FR44-F1
#
_cell.length_a   1.000
_cell.length_b   1.000
_cell.length_c   1.000
_cell.angle_alpha   90.00
_cell.angle_beta   90.00
_cell.angle_gamma   90.00
#
_symmetry.space_group_name_H-M   'P 1'
#
loop_
_entity.id
_entity.type
_entity.pdbx_description
1 polymer ?
#
loop_
_entity_poly.entity_id
_entity_poly.type
_entity_poly.pdbx_seq_one_letter_code
_entity_poly.pdbx_strand_id
1 'polypeptide(L)'
;MSETKSYPYATFLDIKFPALTLVDVPSLVKACKDKWYNQTLCKVNDSVVRLGVMQGEYHWHKHDRDDEFFFVLEGHFIIDLEDRSV
;
A
#
# COMPACT_ATOMS: atom_id res chain seq x y z
N MET A 1 11.04 23.97 -2.79
CA MET A 1 9.87 23.57 -3.61
C MET A 1 10.10 22.13 -4.00
N SER A 2 9.36 21.17 -3.44
CA SER A 2 9.56 19.76 -3.77
C SER A 2 8.98 19.48 -5.15
N GLU A 3 9.83 19.11 -6.11
CA GLU A 3 9.38 18.58 -7.39
C GLU A 3 8.47 17.39 -7.15
N THR A 4 7.23 17.44 -7.66
CA THR A 4 6.32 16.29 -7.65
C THR A 4 6.82 15.30 -8.68
N LYS A 5 7.72 14.40 -8.28
CA LYS A 5 8.15 13.27 -9.12
C LYS A 5 6.94 12.39 -9.40
N SER A 6 6.61 12.21 -10.67
CA SER A 6 5.60 11.25 -11.12
C SER A 6 6.24 9.88 -11.16
N TYR A 7 5.68 8.94 -10.40
CA TYR A 7 6.12 7.56 -10.38
C TYR A 7 5.05 6.67 -11.04
N PRO A 8 5.44 5.58 -11.71
CA PRO A 8 4.51 4.72 -12.47
C PRO A 8 3.77 3.73 -11.55
N TYR A 9 3.16 4.23 -10.47
CA TYR A 9 2.42 3.40 -9.52
C TYR A 9 0.92 3.43 -9.78
N ALA A 10 0.27 2.27 -9.67
CA ALA A 10 -1.17 2.13 -9.76
C ALA A 10 -1.78 2.37 -8.36
N THR A 11 -2.05 3.64 -8.03
CA THR A 11 -2.61 4.04 -6.73
C THR A 11 -4.08 4.44 -6.85
N PHE A 12 -4.93 3.76 -6.08
CA PHE A 12 -6.37 3.94 -6.04
C PHE A 12 -6.81 4.29 -4.61
N LEU A 13 -7.20 5.54 -4.39
CA LEU A 13 -7.54 6.08 -3.07
C LEU A 13 -9.04 6.05 -2.75
N ASP A 14 -9.86 5.59 -3.70
CA ASP A 14 -11.27 5.35 -3.49
C ASP A 14 -11.49 4.15 -2.57
N ILE A 15 -12.54 4.24 -1.72
CA ILE A 15 -12.93 3.14 -0.84
C ILE A 15 -13.67 2.09 -1.68
N LYS A 16 -13.06 0.91 -1.82
CA LYS A 16 -13.60 -0.17 -2.67
C LYS A 16 -14.76 -0.93 -2.03
N PHE A 17 -14.76 -1.10 -0.71
CA PHE A 17 -15.74 -1.89 0.01
C PHE A 17 -16.36 -1.08 1.18
N PRO A 18 -17.69 -1.16 1.37
CA PRO A 18 -18.34 -0.54 2.52
C PRO A 18 -18.02 -1.33 3.80
N ALA A 19 -18.32 -0.71 4.95
CA ALA A 19 -18.15 -1.35 6.25
C ALA A 19 -18.89 -2.69 6.35
N LEU A 20 -18.35 -3.63 7.13
CA LEU A 20 -18.93 -4.95 7.40
C LEU A 20 -19.12 -5.84 6.16
N THR A 21 -18.33 -5.61 5.10
CA THR A 21 -18.32 -6.45 3.90
C THR A 21 -17.15 -7.44 3.94
N LEU A 22 -17.39 -8.68 3.51
CA LEU A 22 -16.32 -9.66 3.34
C LEU A 22 -15.41 -9.25 2.18
N VAL A 23 -14.11 -9.12 2.44
CA VAL A 23 -13.10 -8.82 1.42
C VAL A 23 -12.30 -10.08 1.11
N ASP A 24 -12.46 -10.62 -0.09
CA ASP A 24 -11.65 -11.75 -0.59
C ASP A 24 -10.31 -11.24 -1.13
N VAL A 25 -9.33 -11.10 -0.22
CA VAL A 25 -7.99 -10.60 -0.56
C VAL A 25 -7.26 -11.48 -1.58
N PRO A 26 -7.23 -12.83 -1.45
CA PRO A 26 -6.59 -13.69 -2.46
C PRO A 26 -7.09 -13.47 -3.89
N SER A 27 -8.40 -13.31 -4.08
CA SER A 27 -8.98 -13.04 -5.39
C SER A 27 -8.53 -11.68 -5.96
N LEU A 28 -8.41 -10.66 -5.12
CA LEU A 28 -7.91 -9.34 -5.52
C LEU A 28 -6.43 -9.39 -5.94
N VAL A 29 -5.59 -10.07 -5.16
CA VAL A 29 -4.17 -10.23 -5.47
C VAL A 29 -3.98 -10.96 -6.81
N LYS A 30 -4.72 -12.06 -7.03
CA LYS A 30 -4.66 -12.83 -8.29
C LYS A 30 -5.07 -12.01 -9.53
N ALA A 31 -5.97 -11.04 -9.35
CA ALA A 31 -6.44 -10.18 -10.44
C ALA A 31 -5.49 -9.01 -10.73
N CYS A 32 -4.57 -8.68 -9.82
CA CYS A 32 -3.62 -7.58 -9.97
C CYS A 32 -2.59 -7.90 -11.08
N LYS A 33 -2.35 -6.93 -11.96
CA LYS A 33 -1.36 -7.03 -13.05
C LYS A 33 -0.23 -6.01 -12.91
N ASP A 34 -0.38 -5.06 -12.01
CA ASP A 34 0.59 -4.00 -11.76
C ASP A 34 1.64 -4.45 -10.77
N LYS A 35 2.89 -4.02 -10.98
CA LYS A 35 4.02 -4.31 -10.08
C LYS A 35 4.01 -3.46 -8.81
N TRP A 36 3.33 -2.32 -8.87
CA TRP A 36 3.17 -1.37 -7.78
C TRP A 36 1.73 -0.95 -7.73
N TYR A 37 0.94 -1.73 -7.00
CA TYR A 37 -0.48 -1.53 -6.81
C TYR A 37 -0.76 -1.14 -5.36
N ASN A 38 -1.57 -0.11 -5.16
CA ASN A 38 -2.03 0.28 -3.84
C ASN A 38 -3.51 0.69 -3.92
N GLN A 39 -4.40 -0.08 -3.28
CA GLN A 39 -5.83 0.19 -3.27
C GLN A 39 -6.34 0.33 -1.85
N THR A 40 -7.10 1.40 -1.61
CA THR A 40 -7.88 1.53 -0.38
C THR A 40 -9.06 0.53 -0.39
N LEU A 41 -9.04 -0.43 0.52
CA LEU A 41 -10.06 -1.46 0.64
C LEU A 41 -11.28 -0.93 1.39
N CYS A 42 -11.06 -0.44 2.61
CA CYS A 42 -12.11 0.06 3.49
C CYS A 42 -11.57 1.11 4.46
N LYS A 43 -12.50 1.87 5.05
CA LYS A 43 -12.23 2.82 6.12
C LYS A 43 -12.54 2.17 7.48
N VAL A 44 -11.66 2.36 8.45
CA VAL A 44 -11.81 1.90 9.83
C VAL A 44 -11.53 3.09 10.74
N ASN A 45 -12.59 3.67 11.34
CA ASN A 45 -12.51 4.93 12.06
C ASN A 45 -11.82 6.01 11.21
N ASP A 46 -10.74 6.60 11.71
CA ASP A 46 -9.98 7.64 11.00
C ASP A 46 -8.85 7.09 10.12
N SER A 47 -8.70 5.76 10.05
CA SER A 47 -7.69 5.06 9.26
C SER A 47 -8.30 4.34 8.05
N VAL A 48 -7.43 3.94 7.12
CA VAL A 48 -7.80 3.10 5.98
C VAL A 48 -6.96 1.83 5.95
N VAL A 49 -7.56 0.73 5.52
CA VAL A 49 -6.83 -0.50 5.21
C VAL A 49 -6.59 -0.53 3.71
N ARG A 50 -5.35 -0.80 3.31
CA ARG A 50 -4.93 -0.85 1.91
C ARG A 50 -4.39 -2.22 1.53
N LEU A 51 -4.63 -2.62 0.28
CA LEU A 51 -3.96 -3.76 -0.34
C LEU A 51 -2.81 -3.24 -1.19
N GLY A 52 -1.59 -3.63 -0.81
CA GLY A 52 -0.38 -3.41 -1.60
C GLY A 52 0.03 -4.66 -2.36
N VAL A 53 0.35 -4.55 -3.64
CA VAL A 53 1.15 -5.54 -4.38
C VAL A 53 2.40 -4.84 -4.88
N MET A 54 3.56 -5.35 -4.47
CA MET A 54 4.84 -4.66 -4.56
C MET A 54 5.89 -5.57 -5.19
N GLN A 55 6.59 -5.06 -6.20
CA GLN A 55 7.71 -5.74 -6.85
C GLN A 55 8.79 -4.76 -7.27
N GLY A 56 9.97 -4.89 -6.66
CA GLY A 56 11.15 -4.06 -6.91
C GLY A 56 11.35 -2.99 -5.83
N GLU A 57 11.86 -1.83 -6.23
CA GLU A 57 12.14 -0.71 -5.31
C GLU A 57 11.05 0.38 -5.34
N TYR A 58 10.79 0.96 -4.17
CA TYR A 58 9.93 2.13 -3.99
C TYR A 58 10.77 3.36 -3.66
N HIS A 59 10.22 4.56 -3.92
CA HIS A 59 10.95 5.78 -3.60
C HIS A 59 10.95 6.06 -2.09
N TRP A 60 12.05 6.66 -1.63
CA TRP A 60 12.14 7.22 -0.28
C TRP A 60 11.06 8.27 -0.06
N HIS A 61 10.29 8.07 1.00
CA HIS A 61 9.27 9.00 1.47
C HIS A 61 9.14 8.88 2.98
N LYS A 62 8.41 9.82 3.60
CA LYS A 62 8.12 9.82 5.02
C LYS A 62 6.73 10.34 5.30
N HIS A 63 6.20 9.97 6.45
CA HIS A 63 4.99 10.53 7.03
C HIS A 63 5.37 11.35 8.27
N ASP A 64 5.00 12.64 8.28
CA ASP A 64 5.39 13.52 9.39
C ASP A 64 4.50 13.39 10.64
N ARG A 65 3.31 12.78 10.50
CA ARG A 65 2.26 12.83 11.54
C ARG A 65 1.60 11.50 11.84
N ASP A 66 1.82 10.50 11.01
CA ASP A 66 1.09 9.26 11.03
C ASP A 66 2.09 8.10 10.90
N ASP A 67 1.89 7.06 11.71
CA ASP A 67 2.57 5.79 11.52
C ASP A 67 1.87 4.99 10.41
N GLU A 68 2.63 4.20 9.64
CA GLU A 68 2.07 3.23 8.69
C GLU A 68 2.43 1.81 9.09
N PHE A 69 1.42 0.97 9.22
CA PHE A 69 1.57 -0.43 9.58
C PHE A 69 1.50 -1.33 8.35
N PHE A 70 2.44 -2.27 8.24
CA PHE A 70 2.50 -3.25 7.16
C PHE A 70 2.30 -4.66 7.71
N PHE A 71 1.39 -5.41 7.11
CA PHE A 71 1.18 -6.83 7.36
C PHE A 71 1.41 -7.62 6.08
N VAL A 72 2.49 -8.41 6.06
CA VAL A 72 2.89 -9.18 4.88
C VAL A 72 2.03 -10.44 4.79
N LEU A 73 1.22 -10.52 3.74
CA LEU A 73 0.38 -11.69 3.45
C LEU A 73 1.16 -12.81 2.75
N GLU A 74 2.06 -12.44 1.83
CA GLU A 74 2.86 -13.38 1.04
C GLU A 74 4.18 -12.71 0.61
N GLY A 75 5.25 -13.49 0.57
CA GLY A 75 6.57 -13.04 0.13
C GLY A 75 7.39 -12.39 1.25
N HIS A 76 8.32 -11.52 0.86
CA HIS A 76 9.17 -10.75 1.77
C HIS A 76 9.08 -9.28 1.37
N PHE A 77 8.76 -8.44 2.35
CA PHE A 77 8.75 -6.99 2.19
C PHE A 77 9.85 -6.42 3.05
N ILE A 78 10.84 -5.80 2.41
CA ILE A 78 11.99 -5.20 3.07
C ILE A 78 11.77 -3.69 3.12
N ILE A 79 11.91 -3.10 4.29
CA ILE A 79 11.80 -1.66 4.48
C ILE A 79 13.18 -1.11 4.80
N ASP A 80 13.71 -0.32 3.88
CA ASP A 80 14.93 0.46 4.12
C ASP A 80 14.60 1.69 4.97
N LEU A 81 15.37 1.84 6.04
CA LEU A 81 15.45 3.02 6.90
C LEU A 81 16.85 3.64 6.69
N GLU A 82 17.07 4.87 7.18
CA GLU A 82 18.33 5.59 6.93
C GLU A 82 19.60 4.79 7.28
N ASP A 83 19.54 3.92 8.28
CA ASP A 83 20.68 3.19 8.85
C ASP A 83 20.58 1.66 8.73
N ARG A 84 19.41 1.11 8.37
CA ARG A 84 19.17 -0.35 8.37
C ARG A 84 17.99 -0.74 7.48
N SER A 85 17.90 -2.03 7.16
CA SER A 85 16.72 -2.63 6.53
C SER A 85 16.03 -3.59 7.50
N VAL A 86 14.70 -3.66 7.45
CA VAL A 86 13.87 -4.59 8.25
C VAL A 86 13.01 -5.48 7.37
#